data_AF-A0A938W5N4-F1
#
_entry.id   AF-A0A938W5N4-F1
#
_cell.length_a   1.000
_cell.length_b   1.000
_cell.length_c   1.000
_cell.angle_alpha   90.00
_cell.angle_beta   90.00
_cell.angle_gamma   90.00
#
_symmetry.space_group_name_H-M   'P 1'
#
loop_
_entity.id
_entity.type
_entity.pdbx_description
1 polymer ?
#
loop_
_entity_poly.entity_id
_entity_poly.type
_entity_poly.pdbx_seq_one_letter_code
_entity_poly.pdbx_strand_id
1 'polypeptide(L)'
;KLNLRLTHSPTDRDAVSQAELELRQRMRKGVTLLRQYIPGFENAFIARTSPSLCIRRGRLIACDYDISHADVVEGRHFNDDVFVYGFHDMAPRIQIKDGGTYGIPYRALCVQGLDNLYVAGMMITSDHRAHMSTRNTVSCMGMGQATGTAAALCAQQDCGSRDLSYSDLRAALVQAGVYLEAV
;
A
#
# COMPACT_ATOMS: atom_id res chain seq x y z
N LYS A 1 -13.31 -6.12 -13.20
CA LYS A 1 -11.99 -5.49 -13.45
C LYS A 1 -11.22 -6.34 -14.44
N LEU A 2 -10.59 -5.73 -15.45
CA LEU A 2 -9.79 -6.45 -16.46
C LEU A 2 -8.35 -6.64 -15.96
N ASN A 3 -8.19 -7.30 -14.81
CA ASN A 3 -6.89 -7.45 -14.18
C ASN A 3 -6.00 -8.43 -14.96
N LEU A 4 -4.69 -8.21 -14.93
CA LEU A 4 -3.67 -9.12 -15.46
C LEU A 4 -2.60 -9.31 -14.40
N ARG A 5 -2.21 -10.56 -14.15
CA ARG A 5 -1.03 -10.89 -13.36
C ARG A 5 0.13 -11.05 -14.33
N LEU A 6 1.17 -10.26 -14.16
CA LEU A 6 2.41 -10.42 -14.92
C LEU A 6 3.13 -11.69 -14.48
N THR A 7 3.72 -12.40 -15.44
CA THR A 7 4.61 -13.56 -15.20
C THR A 7 6.04 -13.15 -14.87
N HIS A 8 6.42 -11.91 -15.19
CA HIS A 8 7.75 -11.34 -14.98
C HIS A 8 7.66 -10.05 -14.15
N SER A 9 8.81 -9.51 -13.75
CA SER A 9 8.90 -8.26 -13.01
C SER A 9 8.26 -7.10 -13.78
N PRO A 10 7.56 -6.16 -13.12
CA PRO A 10 7.07 -4.93 -13.76
C PRO A 10 8.18 -3.97 -14.19
N THR A 11 9.45 -4.30 -13.98
CA THR A 11 10.60 -3.57 -14.56
C THR A 11 11.18 -4.22 -15.81
N ASP A 12 10.62 -5.35 -16.25
CA ASP A 12 10.95 -5.94 -17.52
C ASP A 12 10.18 -5.20 -18.62
N ARG A 13 10.92 -4.52 -19.50
CA ARG A 13 10.37 -3.69 -20.59
C ARG A 13 9.48 -4.52 -21.52
N ASP A 14 9.94 -5.70 -21.91
CA ASP A 14 9.27 -6.51 -22.92
C ASP A 14 8.01 -7.14 -22.33
N ALA A 15 8.08 -7.59 -21.07
CA ALA A 15 6.92 -8.09 -20.34
C ALA A 15 5.84 -7.00 -20.14
N VAL A 16 6.23 -5.78 -19.79
CA VAL A 16 5.29 -4.65 -19.65
C VAL A 16 4.65 -4.29 -21.00
N SER A 17 5.45 -4.24 -22.07
CA SER A 17 4.95 -3.92 -23.43
C SER A 17 3.91 -4.96 -23.89
N GLN A 18 4.17 -6.25 -23.67
CA GLN A 18 3.21 -7.31 -23.99
C GLN A 18 1.93 -7.23 -23.13
N ALA A 19 2.09 -6.90 -21.85
CA ALA A 19 0.96 -6.74 -20.94
C ALA A 19 0.04 -5.57 -21.33
N GLU A 20 0.62 -4.46 -21.79
CA GLU A 20 -0.17 -3.32 -22.29
C GLU A 20 -1.00 -3.70 -23.51
N LEU A 21 -0.42 -4.46 -24.45
CA LEU A 21 -1.14 -4.95 -25.62
C LEU A 21 -2.33 -5.84 -25.21
N GLU A 22 -2.08 -6.83 -24.36
CA GLU A 22 -3.10 -7.75 -23.85
C GLU A 22 -4.23 -6.99 -23.12
N LEU A 23 -3.89 -6.03 -22.26
CA LEU A 23 -4.89 -5.25 -21.54
C LEU A 23 -5.73 -4.37 -22.48
N ARG A 24 -5.13 -3.80 -23.53
CA ARG A 24 -5.86 -3.05 -24.57
C ARG A 24 -6.83 -3.95 -25.33
N GLN A 25 -6.44 -5.19 -25.63
CA GLN A 25 -7.34 -6.18 -26.23
C GLN A 25 -8.48 -6.55 -25.29
N ARG A 26 -8.20 -6.79 -24.00
CA ARG A 26 -9.22 -7.04 -22.97
C ARG A 26 -10.18 -5.86 -22.82
N MET A 27 -9.69 -4.63 -22.86
CA MET A 27 -10.52 -3.42 -22.80
C MET A 27 -11.50 -3.34 -23.97
N ARG A 28 -11.02 -3.57 -25.20
CA ARG A 28 -11.88 -3.61 -26.39
C ARG A 28 -12.95 -4.69 -26.27
N LYS A 29 -12.56 -5.91 -25.85
CA LYS A 29 -13.51 -7.00 -25.60
C LYS A 29 -14.54 -6.64 -24.53
N GLY A 30 -14.12 -5.93 -23.48
CA GLY A 30 -15.02 -5.43 -22.44
C GLY A 30 -16.12 -4.54 -23.00
N VAL A 31 -15.79 -3.59 -23.88
CA VAL A 31 -16.78 -2.72 -24.55
C VAL A 31 -17.73 -3.52 -25.44
N THR A 32 -17.20 -4.48 -26.20
CA THR A 32 -18.04 -5.36 -27.02
C THR A 32 -19.06 -6.10 -26.16
N LEU A 33 -18.64 -6.65 -25.02
CA LEU A 33 -19.55 -7.32 -24.08
C LEU A 33 -20.58 -6.35 -23.49
N LEU A 34 -20.18 -5.12 -23.14
CA LEU A 34 -21.12 -4.11 -22.65
C LEU A 34 -22.20 -3.81 -23.68
N ARG A 35 -21.81 -3.54 -24.93
CA ARG A 35 -22.74 -3.28 -26.05
C ARG A 35 -23.69 -4.45 -26.31
N GLN A 36 -23.21 -5.68 -26.15
CA GLN A 36 -23.97 -6.89 -26.46
C GLN A 36 -24.96 -7.27 -25.36
N TYR A 37 -24.59 -7.07 -24.09
CA TYR A 37 -25.31 -7.68 -22.96
C TYR A 37 -25.92 -6.68 -21.98
N ILE A 38 -25.58 -5.39 -22.04
CA ILE A 38 -26.13 -4.39 -21.11
C ILE A 38 -27.04 -3.43 -21.88
N PRO A 39 -28.36 -3.45 -21.63
CA PRO A 39 -29.30 -2.50 -22.23
C PRO A 39 -28.86 -1.04 -21.97
N GLY A 40 -28.90 -0.21 -23.02
CA GLY A 40 -28.49 1.20 -22.97
C GLY A 40 -27.00 1.44 -23.23
N PHE A 41 -26.19 0.40 -23.44
CA PHE A 41 -24.76 0.51 -23.75
C PHE A 41 -24.43 0.31 -25.24
N GLU A 42 -25.42 0.30 -26.13
CA GLU A 42 -25.26 -0.02 -27.56
C GLU A 42 -24.22 0.90 -28.24
N ASN A 43 -24.17 2.16 -27.81
CA ASN A 43 -23.24 3.17 -28.32
C ASN A 43 -22.01 3.39 -27.42
N ALA A 44 -21.81 2.60 -26.35
CA ALA A 44 -20.71 2.78 -25.41
C ALA A 44 -19.35 2.68 -26.11
N PHE A 45 -18.38 3.54 -25.82
CA PHE A 45 -17.05 3.50 -26.43
C PHE A 45 -15.97 3.85 -25.41
N ILE A 46 -14.71 3.54 -25.72
CA ILE A 46 -13.57 3.93 -24.87
C ILE A 46 -13.22 5.38 -25.18
N ALA A 47 -13.55 6.30 -24.27
CA ALA A 47 -13.15 7.70 -24.40
C ALA A 47 -11.62 7.88 -24.25
N ARG A 48 -11.01 7.14 -23.32
CA ARG A 48 -9.57 7.18 -23.06
C ARG A 48 -9.10 5.90 -22.36
N THR A 49 -7.86 5.52 -22.62
CA THR A 49 -7.11 4.55 -21.82
C THR A 49 -6.00 5.24 -21.03
N SER A 50 -5.50 4.62 -19.97
CA SER A 50 -4.23 5.03 -19.37
C SER A 50 -3.11 5.03 -20.43
N PRO A 51 -2.18 6.00 -20.40
CA PRO A 51 -1.02 6.00 -21.30
C PRO A 51 -0.11 4.78 -21.05
N SER A 52 -0.08 4.27 -19.82
CA SER A 52 0.76 3.15 -19.40
C SER A 52 0.03 2.17 -18.47
N LEU A 53 0.61 0.98 -18.31
CA LEU A 53 0.19 -0.01 -17.32
C LEU A 53 0.22 0.54 -15.89
N CYS A 54 -0.89 0.40 -15.15
CA CYS A 54 -0.94 0.74 -13.74
C CYS A 54 -0.62 -0.49 -12.88
N ILE A 55 0.52 -0.47 -12.17
CA ILE A 55 0.96 -1.56 -11.29
C ILE A 55 0.28 -1.46 -9.93
N ARG A 56 -0.41 -2.53 -9.52
CA ARG A 56 -1.10 -2.61 -8.22
C ARG A 56 -0.26 -3.30 -7.13
N ARG A 57 0.70 -4.12 -7.53
CA ARG A 57 1.65 -4.82 -6.67
C ARG A 57 2.89 -5.18 -7.49
N GLY A 58 4.07 -5.02 -6.90
CA GLY A 58 5.34 -5.28 -7.55
C GLY A 58 6.32 -5.92 -6.58
N ARG A 59 7.57 -5.44 -6.59
CA ARG A 59 8.58 -5.85 -5.62
C ARG A 59 8.19 -5.43 -4.21
N LEU A 60 8.71 -6.17 -3.24
CA LEU A 60 8.55 -5.94 -1.81
C LEU A 60 9.92 -5.87 -1.17
N ILE A 61 10.02 -5.17 -0.04
CA ILE A 61 11.25 -5.05 0.72
C ILE A 61 11.01 -5.67 2.09
N ALA A 62 11.90 -6.59 2.49
CA ALA A 62 11.82 -7.22 3.80
C ALA A 62 12.14 -6.17 4.88
N CYS A 63 11.21 -6.02 5.83
CA CYS A 63 11.33 -5.11 6.97
C CYS A 63 11.36 -5.90 8.28
N ASP A 64 11.75 -5.26 9.38
CA ASP A 64 11.84 -5.92 10.69
C ASP A 64 10.49 -6.50 11.15
N TYR A 65 9.38 -6.05 10.55
CA TYR A 65 8.07 -6.65 10.69
C TYR A 65 7.34 -6.72 9.35
N ASP A 66 6.74 -7.87 9.05
CA ASP A 66 5.85 -8.05 7.91
C ASP A 66 4.41 -8.09 8.41
N ILE A 67 3.64 -7.05 8.09
CA ILE A 67 2.24 -6.93 8.52
C ILE A 67 1.43 -8.07 7.90
N SER A 68 0.74 -8.82 8.74
CA SER A 68 -0.09 -9.94 8.32
C SER A 68 -1.52 -9.52 8.03
N HIS A 69 -2.25 -10.38 7.32
CA HIS A 69 -3.69 -10.21 7.16
C HIS A 69 -4.44 -10.16 8.51
N ALA A 70 -3.99 -10.95 9.50
CA ALA A 70 -4.58 -11.01 10.83
C ALA A 70 -4.47 -9.68 11.57
N ASP A 71 -3.31 -9.01 11.49
CA ASP A 71 -3.12 -7.69 12.12
C ASP A 71 -4.13 -6.67 11.60
N VAL A 72 -4.42 -6.72 10.29
CA VAL A 72 -5.40 -5.84 9.65
C VAL A 72 -6.82 -6.18 10.07
N VAL A 73 -7.25 -7.45 9.95
CA VAL A 73 -8.67 -7.79 10.20
C VAL A 73 -9.04 -7.77 11.67
N GLU A 74 -8.11 -8.08 12.58
CA GLU A 74 -8.36 -8.04 14.02
C GLU A 74 -8.23 -6.62 14.62
N GLY A 75 -7.87 -5.62 13.80
CA GLY A 75 -7.70 -4.24 14.29
C GLY A 75 -6.52 -4.11 15.26
N ARG A 76 -5.38 -4.75 14.96
CA ARG A 76 -4.25 -4.78 15.89
C ARG A 76 -3.55 -3.43 15.95
N HIS A 77 -3.30 -2.98 17.17
CA HIS A 77 -2.42 -1.85 17.49
C HIS A 77 -1.12 -2.35 18.12
N PHE A 78 -0.05 -1.58 17.92
CA PHE A 78 1.28 -1.91 18.40
C PHE A 78 1.81 -0.79 19.29
N ASN A 79 2.74 -1.15 20.19
CA ASN A 79 3.40 -0.19 21.08
C ASN A 79 4.22 0.87 20.32
N ASP A 80 4.49 0.63 19.04
CA ASP A 80 5.29 1.47 18.15
C ASP A 80 4.50 1.95 16.91
N ASP A 81 3.18 2.15 17.02
CA ASP A 81 2.34 2.66 15.94
C ASP A 81 2.77 4.06 15.45
N VAL A 82 2.93 4.21 14.13
CA VAL A 82 3.27 5.51 13.52
C VAL A 82 2.06 6.27 12.96
N PHE A 83 0.95 5.56 12.70
CA PHE A 83 -0.37 6.11 12.38
C PHE A 83 -1.39 4.97 12.41
N VAL A 84 -2.68 5.31 12.33
CA VAL A 84 -3.78 4.33 12.27
C VAL A 84 -4.49 4.35 10.92
N TYR A 85 -5.02 3.21 10.50
CA TYR A 85 -5.73 3.06 9.23
C TYR A 85 -6.95 2.15 9.33
N GLY A 86 -7.99 2.45 8.56
CA GLY A 86 -9.33 1.88 8.75
C GLY A 86 -10.01 1.34 7.48
N PHE A 87 -9.29 1.12 6.38
CA PHE A 87 -9.93 0.81 5.08
C PHE A 87 -9.32 -0.39 4.35
N HIS A 88 -10.19 -1.33 3.94
CA HIS A 88 -9.81 -2.50 3.15
C HIS A 88 -10.57 -2.56 1.81
N ASP A 89 -9.87 -2.71 0.68
CA ASP A 89 -10.47 -2.72 -0.68
C ASP A 89 -11.47 -3.86 -0.98
N MET A 90 -11.59 -4.79 -0.05
CA MET A 90 -12.47 -5.96 -0.19
C MET A 90 -13.68 -5.86 0.72
N ALA A 91 -13.91 -4.72 1.37
CA ALA A 91 -15.14 -4.48 2.10
C ALA A 91 -16.37 -4.61 1.16
N PRO A 92 -17.47 -5.21 1.61
CA PRO A 92 -17.70 -5.74 2.96
C PRO A 92 -17.22 -7.20 3.17
N ARG A 93 -16.65 -7.87 2.15
CA ARG A 93 -16.20 -9.27 2.25
C ARG A 93 -15.04 -9.47 3.23
N ILE A 94 -14.12 -8.52 3.29
CA ILE A 94 -13.07 -8.44 4.30
C ILE A 94 -13.13 -7.05 4.90
N GLN A 95 -13.24 -6.99 6.21
CA GLN A 95 -13.34 -5.76 6.98
C GLN A 95 -12.46 -5.88 8.21
N ILE A 96 -12.08 -4.73 8.74
CA ILE A 96 -11.49 -4.62 10.06
C ILE A 96 -12.61 -4.87 11.05
N LYS A 97 -12.30 -5.66 12.08
CA LYS A 97 -13.22 -6.03 13.15
C LYS A 97 -13.93 -4.79 13.70
N ASP A 98 -15.24 -4.93 13.89
CA ASP A 98 -16.13 -3.88 14.42
C ASP A 98 -16.10 -2.55 13.65
N GLY A 99 -15.58 -2.53 12.40
CA GLY A 99 -15.40 -1.30 11.64
C GLY A 99 -14.31 -0.38 12.22
N GLY A 100 -13.41 -0.93 13.05
CA GLY A 100 -12.35 -0.19 13.71
C GLY A 100 -11.16 0.15 12.82
N THR A 101 -10.04 0.45 13.47
CA THR A 101 -8.76 0.74 12.82
C THR A 101 -7.69 -0.27 13.22
N TYR A 102 -6.53 -0.20 12.57
CA TYR A 102 -5.33 -0.92 12.95
C TYR A 102 -4.12 0.01 12.82
N GLY A 103 -3.05 -0.32 13.54
CA GLY A 103 -1.79 0.41 13.53
C GLY A 103 -0.82 -0.06 12.45
N ILE A 104 0.03 0.85 11.98
CA ILE A 104 1.27 0.49 11.27
C ILE A 104 2.43 0.64 12.25
N PRO A 105 3.08 -0.45 12.68
CA PRO A 105 4.21 -0.37 13.60
C PRO A 105 5.44 0.20 12.88
N TYR A 106 6.22 1.02 13.58
CA TYR A 106 7.44 1.63 13.06
C TYR A 106 8.41 0.60 12.48
N ARG A 107 8.57 -0.56 13.15
CA ARG A 107 9.40 -1.67 12.64
C ARG A 107 8.96 -2.25 11.30
N ALA A 108 7.71 -2.05 10.86
CA ALA A 108 7.27 -2.45 9.51
C ALA A 108 7.79 -1.53 8.40
N LEU A 109 8.47 -0.44 8.77
CA LEU A 109 9.05 0.53 7.85
C LEU A 109 10.59 0.46 7.81
N CYS A 110 11.21 -0.18 8.81
CA CYS A 110 12.66 -0.36 8.92
C CYS A 110 13.12 -1.55 8.08
N VAL A 111 13.99 -1.31 7.09
CA VAL A 111 14.49 -2.39 6.20
C VAL A 111 15.42 -3.33 6.96
N GLN A 112 15.24 -4.63 6.80
CA GLN A 112 16.06 -5.63 7.49
C GLN A 112 17.55 -5.50 7.11
N GLY A 113 18.41 -5.46 8.11
CA GLY A 113 19.87 -5.44 7.94
C GLY A 113 20.46 -4.12 7.44
N LEU A 114 19.66 -3.06 7.31
CA LEU A 114 20.11 -1.72 6.95
C LEU A 114 19.60 -0.71 7.97
N ASP A 115 20.50 0.08 8.54
CA ASP A 115 20.15 1.04 9.59
C ASP A 115 19.76 2.42 9.06
N ASN A 116 20.09 2.73 7.81
CA ASN A 116 19.88 4.04 7.19
C ASN A 116 18.89 4.00 6.00
N LEU A 117 18.01 2.99 5.96
CA LEU A 117 17.02 2.84 4.90
C LEU A 117 15.64 2.50 5.46
N TYR A 118 14.65 3.31 5.10
CA TYR A 118 13.24 3.04 5.32
C TYR A 118 12.54 2.68 4.02
N VAL A 119 11.38 2.03 4.15
CA VAL A 119 10.46 1.79 3.04
C VAL A 119 9.03 2.17 3.43
N ALA A 120 8.31 2.73 2.48
CA ALA A 120 6.91 3.11 2.62
C ALA A 120 6.09 2.66 1.40
N GLY A 121 4.78 2.55 1.60
CA GLY A 121 3.81 2.33 0.52
C GLY A 121 3.65 0.86 0.12
N MET A 122 3.63 0.58 -1.18
CA MET A 122 3.22 -0.74 -1.71
C MET A 122 4.19 -1.89 -1.41
N MET A 123 5.33 -1.61 -0.77
CA MET A 123 6.45 -2.55 -0.65
C MET A 123 6.55 -3.20 0.74
N ILE A 124 5.71 -2.81 1.70
CA ILE A 124 5.89 -3.09 3.14
C ILE A 124 5.37 -4.46 3.61
N THR A 125 4.66 -5.22 2.76
CA THR A 125 4.08 -6.51 3.20
C THR A 125 4.08 -7.58 2.11
N SER A 126 4.48 -8.80 2.51
CA SER A 126 4.40 -9.98 1.66
C SER A 126 3.01 -10.63 1.67
N ASP A 127 2.17 -10.32 2.64
CA ASP A 127 0.80 -10.81 2.68
C ASP A 127 -0.06 -10.08 1.63
N HIS A 128 -0.56 -10.84 0.65
CA HIS A 128 -1.39 -10.28 -0.43
C HIS A 128 -2.72 -9.72 0.06
N ARG A 129 -3.30 -10.27 1.14
CA ARG A 129 -4.55 -9.77 1.70
C ARG A 129 -4.30 -8.51 2.53
N ALA A 130 -3.27 -8.49 3.37
CA ALA A 130 -2.87 -7.27 4.09
C ALA A 130 -2.57 -6.12 3.11
N HIS A 131 -1.88 -6.43 2.01
CA HIS A 131 -1.60 -5.48 0.92
C HIS A 131 -2.86 -4.85 0.35
N MET A 132 -4.00 -5.53 0.33
CA MET A 132 -5.24 -4.93 -0.16
C MET A 132 -5.74 -3.78 0.71
N SER A 133 -5.23 -3.64 1.94
CA SER A 133 -5.43 -2.52 2.84
C SER A 133 -4.25 -1.55 2.82
N THR A 134 -3.04 -2.02 3.11
CA THR A 134 -1.86 -1.17 3.39
C THR A 134 -1.36 -0.34 2.21
N ARG A 135 -1.52 -0.82 0.97
CA ARG A 135 -1.05 -0.12 -0.25
C ARG A 135 -1.93 1.06 -0.69
N ASN A 136 -3.04 1.31 0.00
CA ASN A 136 -3.95 2.39 -0.35
C ASN A 136 -3.29 3.75 -0.23
N THR A 137 -3.66 4.70 -1.10
CA THR A 137 -3.00 6.01 -1.19
C THR A 137 -2.89 6.72 0.16
N VAL A 138 -3.96 6.71 0.97
CA VAL A 138 -3.96 7.35 2.29
C VAL A 138 -3.04 6.63 3.28
N SER A 139 -3.01 5.29 3.27
CA SER A 139 -2.05 4.51 4.07
C SER A 139 -0.61 4.75 3.61
N CYS A 140 -0.36 4.85 2.29
CA CYS A 140 0.94 5.24 1.73
C CYS A 140 1.37 6.64 2.17
N MET A 141 0.45 7.61 2.24
CA MET A 141 0.72 8.94 2.75
C MET A 141 1.11 8.92 4.23
N GLY A 142 0.38 8.16 5.06
CA GLY A 142 0.70 7.98 6.48
C GLY A 142 2.09 7.37 6.69
N MET A 143 2.40 6.30 5.95
CA MET A 143 3.75 5.71 5.97
C MET A 143 4.82 6.70 5.52
N GLY A 144 4.57 7.46 4.45
CA GLY A 144 5.50 8.46 3.95
C GLY A 144 5.80 9.54 4.99
N GLN A 145 4.77 10.06 5.66
CA GLN A 145 4.92 11.00 6.78
C GLN A 145 5.77 10.40 7.90
N ALA A 146 5.46 9.17 8.32
CA ALA A 146 6.20 8.46 9.36
C ALA A 146 7.69 8.28 9.02
N THR A 147 7.99 7.70 7.85
CA THR A 147 9.38 7.45 7.43
C THR A 147 10.16 8.75 7.21
N GLY A 148 9.52 9.79 6.68
CA GLY A 148 10.16 11.08 6.46
C GLY A 148 10.51 11.78 7.78
N THR A 149 9.59 11.77 8.74
CA THR A 149 9.84 12.30 10.10
C THR A 149 10.95 11.50 10.80
N ALA A 150 10.91 10.17 10.75
CA ALA A 150 11.93 9.32 11.36
C ALA A 150 13.32 9.58 10.76
N ALA A 151 13.44 9.63 9.43
CA ALA A 151 14.70 9.92 8.75
C ALA A 151 15.27 11.30 9.12
N ALA A 152 14.42 12.32 9.24
CA ALA A 152 14.84 13.65 9.66
C ALA A 152 15.36 13.67 11.11
N LEU A 153 14.70 12.94 12.02
CA LEU A 153 15.15 12.81 13.41
C LEU A 153 16.46 12.04 13.52
N CYS A 154 16.59 10.90 12.82
CA CYS A 154 17.85 10.16 12.73
C CYS A 154 19.02 11.04 12.27
N ALA A 155 18.81 11.87 11.24
CA ALA A 155 19.82 12.79 10.75
C ALA A 155 20.18 13.89 11.75
N GLN A 156 19.22 14.37 12.56
CA GLN A 156 19.45 15.37 13.59
C GLN A 156 20.16 14.81 14.84
N GLN A 157 19.87 13.55 15.18
CA GLN A 157 20.38 12.89 16.38
C GLN A 157 21.64 12.05 16.11
N ASP A 158 22.08 11.96 14.85
CA ASP A 158 23.19 11.10 14.41
C ASP A 158 23.01 9.64 14.84
N CYS A 159 21.82 9.08 14.56
CA CYS A 159 21.45 7.72 14.97
C CYS A 159 20.81 6.91 13.82
N GLY A 160 20.85 5.58 13.94
CA GLY A 160 20.21 4.67 12.99
C GLY A 160 18.71 4.52 13.24
N SER A 161 18.03 3.89 12.27
CA SER A 161 16.58 3.62 12.35
C SER A 161 16.17 2.81 13.58
N ARG A 162 17.03 1.92 14.08
CA ARG A 162 16.79 1.09 15.27
C ARG A 162 17.17 1.78 16.57
N ASP A 163 18.00 2.81 16.49
CA ASP A 163 18.45 3.59 17.66
C ASP A 163 17.54 4.79 17.94
N LEU A 164 16.76 5.22 16.94
CA LEU A 164 15.79 6.29 17.11
C LEU A 164 14.76 5.93 18.18
N SER A 165 14.65 6.76 19.21
CA SER A 165 13.63 6.59 20.24
C SER A 165 12.24 6.73 19.64
N TYR A 166 11.39 5.72 19.84
CA TYR A 166 9.99 5.80 19.43
C TYR A 166 9.23 6.94 20.12
N SER A 167 9.61 7.33 21.34
CA SER A 167 8.98 8.47 22.03
C SER A 167 9.15 9.77 21.23
N ASP A 168 10.32 9.97 20.65
CA ASP A 168 10.69 11.18 19.91
C ASP A 168 9.95 11.21 18.58
N LEU A 169 9.94 10.06 17.88
CA LEU A 169 9.17 9.89 16.66
C LEU A 169 7.68 10.14 16.91
N ARG A 170 7.11 9.52 17.95
CA ARG A 170 5.70 9.69 18.31
C ARG A 170 5.37 11.15 18.62
N ALA A 171 6.22 11.83 19.39
CA ALA A 171 6.03 13.24 19.72
C ALA A 171 6.03 14.12 18.46
N ALA A 172 6.98 13.90 17.55
CA ALA A 172 7.07 14.64 16.29
C ALA A 172 5.86 14.38 15.38
N LEU A 173 5.36 13.14 15.31
CA LEU A 173 4.19 12.78 14.52
C LEU A 173 2.91 13.43 15.08
N VAL A 174 2.71 13.38 16.40
CA VAL A 174 1.58 14.04 17.06
C VAL A 174 1.64 15.56 16.86
N GLN A 175 2.83 16.17 16.97
CA GLN A 175 3.02 17.59 16.69
C GLN A 175 2.70 17.95 15.24
N ALA A 176 2.97 17.06 14.29
CA ALA A 176 2.61 17.20 12.89
C ALA A 176 1.10 16.93 12.60
N GLY A 177 0.31 16.63 13.63
CA GLY A 177 -1.14 16.38 13.51
C GLY A 177 -1.50 14.95 13.09
N VAL A 178 -0.57 13.99 13.17
CA VAL A 178 -0.87 12.58 12.94
C VAL A 178 -1.70 12.04 14.12
N TYR A 179 -2.82 11.41 13.79
CA TYR A 179 -3.67 10.75 14.77
C TYR A 179 -3.13 9.35 15.11
N LEU A 180 -3.03 9.09 16.41
CA LEU A 180 -2.67 7.81 17.01
C LEU A 180 -3.74 7.45 18.02
N GLU A 181 -4.16 6.19 18.05
CA GLU A 181 -5.04 5.71 19.12
C GLU A 181 -4.26 5.58 20.43
N ALA A 182 -4.96 5.78 21.55
CA ALA A 182 -4.39 5.53 22.86
C ALA A 182 -4.29 4.02 23.05
N VAL A 183 -3.07 3.52 23.25
CA VAL A 183 -2.79 2.12 23.61
C VAL A 183 -2.97 1.93 25.11
#